data_AF-M6DEJ3-F1
#
_entry.id   AF-M6DEJ3-F1
#
_cell.length_a   1.000
_cell.length_b   1.000
_cell.length_c   1.000
_cell.angle_alpha   90.00
_cell.angle_beta   90.00
_cell.angle_gamma   90.00
#
_symmetry.space_group_name_H-M   'P 1'
#
loop_
_entity.id
_entity.type
_entity.pdbx_description
1 polymer ?
#
loop_
_entity_poly.entity_id
_entity_poly.type
_entity_poly.pdbx_seq_one_letter_code
_entity_poly.pdbx_strand_id
1 'polypeptide(L)'
;MSNCSDVDEDFYTFGEAATKIMVAYAAKDAQCGSNRQITSVVPGKQRKKDVDNCVTSVAFENCSFWTQAGDPVPFACKAIEFRLK
;
A
#
# COMPACT_ATOMS: atom_id res chain seq x y z
N MET A 1 5.60 -13.81 34.64
CA MET A 1 5.34 -12.47 34.09
C MET A 1 5.29 -12.61 32.59
N SER A 2 4.09 -12.50 32.01
CA SER A 2 3.90 -12.62 30.55
C SER A 2 4.57 -11.45 29.85
N ASN A 3 5.51 -11.75 28.97
CA ASN A 3 6.20 -10.78 28.14
C ASN A 3 5.22 -10.31 27.06
N CYS A 4 4.45 -9.25 27.32
CA CYS A 4 3.69 -8.52 26.30
C CYS A 4 4.67 -7.62 25.54
N SER A 5 5.61 -8.21 24.82
CA SER A 5 6.59 -7.48 24.04
C SER A 5 5.98 -7.02 22.71
N ASP A 6 5.87 -5.70 22.57
CA ASP A 6 6.01 -4.89 21.36
C ASP A 6 5.21 -5.27 20.10
N VAL A 7 3.99 -5.79 20.28
CA VAL A 7 3.06 -5.93 19.14
C VAL A 7 2.71 -4.56 18.53
N ASP A 8 2.94 -3.43 19.21
CA ASP A 8 2.68 -2.10 18.65
C ASP A 8 3.86 -1.53 17.83
N GLU A 9 5.10 -1.96 18.07
CA GLU A 9 6.25 -1.49 17.28
C GLU A 9 6.25 -2.08 15.86
N ASP A 10 5.60 -3.22 15.65
CA ASP A 10 5.51 -3.89 14.36
C ASP A 10 4.39 -3.36 13.46
N PHE A 11 3.64 -2.34 13.90
CA PHE A 11 2.47 -1.83 13.19
C PHE A 11 2.59 -0.33 12.90
N TYR A 12 2.10 0.06 11.73
CA TYR A 12 1.76 1.44 11.45
C TYR A 12 0.34 1.72 11.94
N THR A 13 0.13 2.94 12.42
CA THR A 13 -1.22 3.48 12.57
C THR A 13 -1.90 3.56 11.21
N PHE A 14 -3.24 3.60 11.19
CA PHE A 14 -4.00 3.74 9.96
C PHE A 14 -3.53 4.95 9.13
N GLY A 15 -3.31 6.10 9.76
CA GLY A 15 -2.88 7.32 9.08
C GLY A 15 -1.50 7.19 8.44
N GLU A 16 -0.54 6.58 9.13
CA GLU A 16 0.81 6.33 8.60
C GLU A 16 0.79 5.34 7.43
N ALA A 17 0.08 4.22 7.59
CA ALA A 17 -0.05 3.21 6.55
C ALA A 17 -0.72 3.78 5.30
N ALA A 18 -1.84 4.49 5.48
CA ALA A 18 -2.56 5.13 4.38
C ALA A 18 -1.68 6.16 3.67
N THR A 19 -0.98 7.02 4.42
CA THR A 19 -0.10 8.05 3.83
C THR A 19 1.01 7.42 3.00
N LYS A 20 1.69 6.39 3.51
CA LYS A 20 2.76 5.68 2.80
C LYS A 20 2.27 5.09 1.48
N ILE A 21 1.13 4.41 1.51
CA ILE A 21 0.54 3.78 0.32
C ILE A 21 0.12 4.87 -0.67
N MET A 22 -0.60 5.90 -0.23
CA MET A 22 -1.06 7.00 -1.10
C MET A 22 0.11 7.70 -1.81
N VAL A 23 1.20 7.98 -1.09
CA VAL A 23 2.40 8.59 -1.66
C VAL A 23 3.06 7.65 -2.68
N ALA A 24 3.16 6.36 -2.39
CA ALA A 24 3.74 5.39 -3.33
C ALA A 24 2.93 5.32 -4.64
N TYR A 25 1.60 5.29 -4.55
CA TYR A 25 0.70 5.31 -5.70
C TYR A 25 0.83 6.60 -6.50
N ALA A 26 0.78 7.77 -5.84
CA ALA A 26 0.91 9.05 -6.51
C ALA A 26 2.26 9.21 -7.22
N ALA A 27 3.34 8.74 -6.59
CA ALA A 27 4.67 8.71 -7.19
C ALA A 27 4.71 7.79 -8.42
N LYS A 28 4.06 6.63 -8.35
CA LYS A 28 4.00 5.68 -9.47
C LYS A 28 3.17 6.21 -10.63
N ASP A 29 2.07 6.87 -10.35
CA ASP A 29 1.23 7.54 -11.34
C ASP A 29 1.98 8.66 -12.05
N ALA A 30 2.71 9.50 -11.30
CA ALA A 30 3.58 10.52 -11.88
C ALA A 30 4.68 9.89 -12.75
N GLN A 31 5.27 8.76 -12.32
CA GLN A 31 6.29 8.04 -13.09
C GLN A 31 5.73 7.47 -14.40
N CYS A 32 4.51 6.91 -14.38
CA CYS A 32 3.92 6.20 -15.51
C CYS A 32 3.01 7.08 -16.37
N GLY A 33 2.90 8.37 -16.08
CA GLY A 33 2.03 9.30 -16.83
C GLY A 33 0.54 9.00 -16.68
N SER A 34 0.13 8.48 -15.53
CA SER A 34 -1.26 8.18 -15.20
C SER A 34 -1.75 9.03 -14.05
N ASN A 35 -3.07 9.06 -13.85
CA ASN A 35 -3.70 9.76 -12.73
C ASN A 35 -4.87 8.92 -12.24
N ARG A 36 -4.57 7.95 -11.37
CA ARG A 36 -5.55 7.05 -10.79
C ARG A 36 -5.98 7.58 -9.44
N GLN A 37 -7.28 7.53 -9.18
CA GLN A 37 -7.82 7.92 -7.89
C GLN A 37 -7.84 6.71 -6.95
N ILE A 38 -7.27 6.88 -5.77
CA ILE A 38 -7.40 5.90 -4.69
C ILE A 38 -8.80 6.02 -4.11
N THR A 39 -9.62 4.98 -4.28
CA THR A 39 -11.05 5.01 -3.89
C THR A 39 -11.35 4.41 -2.52
N SER A 40 -10.45 3.60 -1.95
CA SER A 40 -10.61 3.14 -0.57
C SER A 40 -9.27 2.92 0.14
N VAL A 41 -9.28 3.22 1.43
CA VAL A 41 -8.23 2.91 2.40
C VAL A 41 -8.89 2.06 3.49
N VAL A 42 -8.27 0.94 3.88
CA VAL A 42 -8.87 0.05 4.88
C VAL A 42 -8.51 0.51 6.28
N PRO A 43 -9.51 0.82 7.15
CA PRO A 43 -9.25 1.28 8.50
C PRO A 43 -8.66 0.16 9.37
N GLY A 44 -7.59 0.47 10.12
CA GLY A 44 -6.97 -0.46 11.05
C GLY A 44 -5.47 -0.22 11.23
N LYS A 45 -4.88 -0.82 12.28
CA LYS A 45 -3.43 -0.95 12.39
C LYS A 45 -2.95 -1.98 11.38
N GLN A 46 -1.89 -1.66 10.65
CA GLN A 46 -1.34 -2.51 9.59
C GLN A 46 0.08 -2.90 9.97
N ARG A 47 0.48 -4.16 9.77
CA ARG A 47 1.87 -4.56 10.02
C ARG A 47 2.81 -3.78 9.11
N LYS A 48 3.90 -3.25 9.68
CA LYS A 48 4.91 -2.47 8.95
C LYS A 48 5.44 -3.24 7.75
N LYS A 49 5.79 -4.51 7.95
CA LYS A 49 6.23 -5.43 6.90
C LYS A 49 5.25 -5.51 5.72
N ASP A 50 3.95 -5.59 6.00
CA ASP A 50 2.93 -5.74 4.96
C ASP A 50 2.77 -4.43 4.17
N VAL A 51 2.79 -3.27 4.86
CA VAL A 51 2.78 -1.93 4.24
C VAL A 51 4.03 -1.69 3.40
N ASP A 52 5.21 -1.98 3.93
CA ASP A 52 6.48 -1.76 3.24
C ASP A 52 6.61 -2.68 2.01
N ASN A 53 6.12 -3.93 2.09
CA ASN A 53 6.02 -4.83 0.94
C ASN A 53 5.07 -4.29 -0.13
N CYS A 54 3.92 -3.72 0.26
CA CYS A 54 2.99 -3.09 -0.66
C CYS A 54 3.64 -1.89 -1.38
N VAL A 55 4.25 -0.95 -0.63
CA VAL A 55 4.96 0.21 -1.18
C VAL A 55 6.06 -0.22 -2.15
N THR A 56 6.85 -1.21 -1.76
CA THR A 56 7.92 -1.76 -2.60
C THR A 56 7.35 -2.35 -3.89
N SER A 57 6.29 -3.14 -3.78
CA SER A 57 5.64 -3.77 -4.95
C SER A 57 5.09 -2.72 -5.93
N VAL A 58 4.49 -1.63 -5.43
CA VAL A 58 4.04 -0.49 -6.26
C VAL A 58 5.23 0.15 -6.99
N ALA A 59 6.36 0.34 -6.30
CA ALA A 59 7.55 0.92 -6.91
C ALA A 59 8.12 0.04 -8.04
N PHE A 60 8.11 -1.29 -7.86
CA PHE A 60 8.64 -2.25 -8.85
C PHE A 60 7.70 -2.57 -10.02
N GLU A 61 6.42 -2.22 -9.93
CA GLU A 61 5.45 -2.53 -10.98
C GLU A 61 5.84 -1.89 -12.33
N ASN A 62 5.61 -2.59 -13.45
CA ASN A 62 5.94 -2.00 -14.76
C ASN A 62 4.87 -0.98 -15.17
N CYS A 63 5.24 0.15 -15.77
CA CYS A 63 4.28 1.13 -16.27
C CYS A 63 3.31 0.58 -17.33
N SER A 64 3.71 -0.40 -18.15
CA SER A 64 2.79 -1.05 -19.09
C SER A 64 1.68 -1.80 -18.36
N PHE A 65 2.03 -2.55 -17.31
CA PHE A 65 1.06 -3.23 -16.47
C PHE A 65 0.25 -2.24 -15.63
N TRP A 66 0.92 -1.27 -14.99
CA TRP A 66 0.30 -0.20 -14.20
C TRP A 66 -0.78 0.52 -14.99
N THR A 67 -0.52 0.85 -16.26
CA THR A 67 -1.43 1.62 -17.11
C THR A 67 -2.55 0.80 -17.73
N GLN A 68 -2.30 -0.48 -18.04
CA GLN A 68 -3.24 -1.34 -18.78
C GLN A 68 -4.06 -2.28 -17.89
N ALA A 69 -3.60 -2.58 -16.66
CA ALA A 69 -4.33 -3.42 -15.74
C ALA A 69 -5.58 -2.69 -15.23
N GLY A 70 -6.72 -3.38 -15.23
CA GLY A 70 -7.96 -2.89 -14.63
C GLY A 70 -7.87 -2.76 -13.10
N ASP A 71 -6.96 -3.51 -12.47
CA ASP A 71 -6.63 -3.37 -11.05
C ASP A 71 -5.10 -3.52 -10.88
N PRO A 72 -4.35 -2.39 -10.87
CA PRO A 72 -2.90 -2.41 -10.75
C PRO A 72 -2.44 -2.62 -9.30
N VAL A 73 -3.35 -2.89 -8.35
CA VAL A 73 -2.97 -3.16 -6.96
C VAL A 73 -2.12 -4.43 -6.90
N PRO A 74 -0.84 -4.35 -6.49
CA PRO A 74 -0.04 -5.54 -6.28
C PRO A 74 -0.71 -6.43 -5.24
N PHE A 75 -0.59 -7.76 -5.40
CA PHE A 75 -1.21 -8.71 -4.46
C PHE A 75 -0.84 -8.44 -2.99
N ALA A 76 0.38 -7.94 -2.74
CA ALA A 76 0.83 -7.51 -1.42
C ALA A 76 -0.02 -6.38 -0.83
N CYS A 77 -0.51 -5.45 -1.65
CA CYS A 77 -1.44 -4.40 -1.22
C CYS A 77 -2.89 -4.93 -1.09
N LYS A 78 -3.27 -5.98 -1.82
CA LYS A 78 -4.57 -6.68 -1.64
C LYS A 78 -4.63 -7.47 -0.34
N ALA A 79 -3.49 -7.97 0.14
CA ALA A 79 -3.38 -8.70 1.41
C ALA A 79 -3.68 -7.82 2.63
N ILE A 80 -3.59 -6.49 2.49
CA ILE A 80 -4.03 -5.49 3.47
C ILE A 80 -5.39 -4.87 3.11
N GLU A 81 -6.15 -5.56 2.25
CA GLU A 81 -7.48 -5.20 1.74
C GLU A 81 -7.58 -3.86 0.99
N PHE A 82 -6.47 -3.31 0.47
CA PHE A 82 -6.53 -2.11 -0.35
C PHE A 82 -7.19 -2.41 -1.71
N ARG A 83 -8.27 -1.71 -2.07
CA ARG A 83 -8.96 -1.86 -3.36
C ARG A 83 -8.86 -0.56 -4.16
N LEU A 84 -8.35 -0.65 -5.39
CA LEU A 84 -8.56 0.37 -6.41
C LEU A 84 -9.80 -0.02 -7.22
N LYS A 85 -10.53 0.98 -7.71
CA LYS A 85 -11.66 0.82 -8.61
C LYS A 85 -11.34 1.47 -9.95
#